data_AF-A0A7S3I1K9-F1
#
_entry.id   AF-A0A7S3I1K9-F1
#
_cell.length_a   1.000
_cell.length_b   1.000
_cell.length_c   1.000
_cell.angle_alpha   90.00
_cell.angle_beta   90.00
_cell.angle_gamma   90.00
#
_symmetry.space_group_name_H-M   'P 1'
#
loop_
_entity.id
_entity.type
_entity.pdbx_description
1 polymer ?
#
loop_
_entity_poly.entity_id
_entity_poly.type
_entity_poly.pdbx_seq_one_letter_code
_entity_poly.pdbx_strand_id
1 'polypeptide(L)'
;DAACRCKSTSDGSDDNDNQTRGDFPELKVLVDGTEETLYVVYDETWSQATTDSNSLAYDYNNRMYLSTVNAVDPYKLYKPNLLGGSISFTVDLSKSGCGCVSALYAILMPAEDNYNDPFKYCDANQVGGHFCPEFDIMEANKYAFRSTGHKCDQPNAAGIYDNCDRGGQCHFDVLEDMSAMDFGPGPLYKINTENPFNVGQYFEEDNGVFTGYSTIISQGTNQ
;
A
#
# COMPACT_ATOMS: atom_id res chain seq x y z
N ASP A 1 -14.38 -11.19 -19.47
CA ASP A 1 -15.32 -10.44 -18.60
C ASP A 1 -14.90 -10.52 -17.14
N ALA A 2 -14.06 -9.59 -16.70
CA ALA A 2 -13.77 -9.35 -15.29
C ALA A 2 -13.79 -7.83 -15.07
N ALA A 3 -14.99 -7.26 -15.08
CA ALA A 3 -15.21 -5.89 -14.60
C ALA A 3 -15.38 -5.97 -13.08
N CYS A 4 -14.57 -5.22 -12.33
CA CYS A 4 -14.78 -4.99 -10.90
C CYS A 4 -16.22 -4.49 -10.71
N ARG A 5 -17.12 -5.34 -10.19
CA ARG A 5 -18.50 -4.97 -9.91
C ARG A 5 -18.53 -4.35 -8.52
N CYS A 6 -18.35 -3.04 -8.42
CA CYS A 6 -18.63 -2.30 -7.20
C CYS A 6 -20.13 -2.38 -6.92
N LYS A 7 -20.54 -3.19 -5.95
CA LYS A 7 -21.86 -3.10 -5.33
C LYS A 7 -21.68 -2.60 -3.91
N SER A 8 -22.12 -1.38 -3.65
CA SER A 8 -22.42 -0.90 -2.31
C SER A 8 -23.66 -1.65 -1.82
N THR A 9 -23.52 -2.45 -0.77
CA THR A 9 -24.64 -2.86 0.08
C THR A 9 -24.51 -2.06 1.37
N SER A 10 -25.32 -1.01 1.49
CA SER A 10 -25.55 -0.34 2.76
C SER A 10 -26.50 -1.20 3.59
N ASP A 11 -25.96 -2.05 4.45
CA ASP A 11 -26.72 -2.57 5.58
C ASP A 11 -26.19 -1.88 6.83
N GLY A 12 -27.03 -1.00 7.38
CA GLY A 12 -26.80 -0.37 8.66
C GLY A 12 -27.06 -1.37 9.78
N SER A 13 -26.11 -1.48 10.68
CA SER A 13 -26.33 -1.95 12.05
C SER A 13 -25.58 -1.01 12.98
N ASP A 14 -26.35 -0.20 13.70
CA ASP A 14 -25.89 0.47 14.92
C ASP A 14 -25.56 -0.62 15.95
N ASP A 15 -24.27 -0.85 16.20
CA ASP A 15 -23.82 -1.53 17.41
C ASP A 15 -22.73 -0.68 18.07
N ASN A 16 -23.16 0.04 19.11
CA ASN A 16 -22.25 0.58 20.12
C ASN A 16 -21.75 -0.60 20.96
N ASP A 17 -20.56 -1.12 20.64
CA ASP A 17 -19.77 -1.85 21.62
C ASP A 17 -18.31 -1.38 21.63
N ASN A 18 -17.79 -1.39 22.84
CA ASN A 18 -16.60 -0.71 23.31
C ASN A 18 -15.34 -1.32 22.68
N GLN A 19 -14.54 -0.46 22.04
CA GLN A 19 -13.20 -0.75 21.52
C GLN A 19 -12.33 -1.57 22.49
N THR A 20 -11.37 -2.31 21.88
CA THR A 20 -10.10 -2.86 22.43
C THR A 20 -10.02 -4.33 22.87
N ARG A 21 -10.01 -5.25 21.89
CA ARG A 21 -9.04 -6.36 21.76
C ARG A 21 -9.36 -7.19 20.51
N GLY A 22 -8.87 -6.75 19.35
CA GLY A 22 -8.92 -7.54 18.13
C GLY A 22 -7.77 -8.56 18.13
N ASP A 23 -8.04 -9.81 17.81
CA ASP A 23 -7.02 -10.82 17.51
C ASP A 23 -6.60 -10.61 16.05
N PHE A 24 -5.85 -9.54 15.78
CA PHE A 24 -5.47 -9.18 14.41
C PHE A 24 -4.49 -10.22 13.83
N PRO A 25 -4.65 -10.61 12.55
CA PRO A 25 -3.78 -11.59 11.92
C PRO A 25 -2.30 -11.16 11.97
N GLU A 26 -1.44 -12.08 12.39
CA GLU A 26 0.02 -11.88 12.36
C GLU A 26 0.57 -11.99 10.94
N LEU A 27 1.51 -11.12 10.58
CA LEU A 27 2.29 -11.19 9.36
C LEU A 27 3.78 -11.21 9.72
N LYS A 28 4.47 -12.28 9.33
CA LYS A 28 5.93 -12.39 9.46
C LYS A 28 6.58 -11.62 8.32
N VAL A 29 7.51 -10.73 8.66
CA VAL A 29 8.25 -9.91 7.70
C VAL A 29 9.74 -10.02 7.98
N LEU A 30 10.58 -9.79 6.97
CA LEU A 30 12.03 -9.69 7.15
C LEU A 30 12.43 -8.22 7.15
N VAL A 31 12.98 -7.76 8.27
CA VAL A 31 13.53 -6.40 8.45
C VAL A 31 15.03 -6.55 8.63
N ASP A 32 15.81 -6.05 7.66
CA ASP A 32 17.28 -6.13 7.67
C ASP A 32 17.82 -7.55 7.93
N GLY A 33 17.16 -8.56 7.36
CA GLY A 33 17.51 -9.98 7.51
C GLY A 33 17.05 -10.64 8.81
N THR A 34 16.35 -9.91 9.68
CA THR A 34 15.74 -10.43 10.91
C THR A 34 14.24 -10.64 10.71
N GLU A 35 13.73 -11.81 11.09
CA GLU A 35 12.29 -12.04 11.08
C GLU A 35 11.61 -11.28 12.22
N GLU A 36 10.64 -10.44 11.87
CA GLU A 36 9.79 -9.70 12.78
C GLU A 36 8.32 -10.10 12.58
N THR A 37 7.51 -9.88 13.61
CA THR A 37 6.06 -10.08 13.56
C THR A 37 5.37 -8.75 13.61
N LEU A 38 4.59 -8.45 12.57
CA LEU A 38 3.66 -7.33 12.52
C LEU A 38 2.24 -7.85 12.59
N TYR A 39 1.30 -6.95 12.86
CA TYR A 39 -0.13 -7.23 12.91
C TYR A 39 -0.84 -6.48 11.80
N VAL A 40 -1.70 -7.16 11.04
CA VAL A 40 -2.51 -6.55 9.98
C VAL A 40 -3.77 -5.98 10.62
N VAL A 41 -3.75 -4.68 10.92
CA VAL A 41 -4.85 -3.97 11.59
C VAL A 41 -5.77 -3.30 10.58
N TYR A 42 -7.06 -3.36 10.80
CA TYR A 42 -8.09 -2.82 9.91
C TYR A 42 -9.37 -2.54 10.68
N ASP A 43 -10.28 -1.78 10.06
CA ASP A 43 -11.63 -1.58 10.58
C ASP A 43 -12.47 -2.83 10.29
N GLU A 44 -12.81 -3.58 11.34
CA GLU A 44 -13.53 -4.85 11.27
C GLU A 44 -14.97 -4.71 10.73
N THR A 45 -15.51 -3.49 10.63
CA THR A 45 -16.89 -3.27 10.14
C THR A 45 -17.02 -3.36 8.63
N TRP A 46 -15.93 -3.17 7.88
CA TRP A 46 -15.96 -3.17 6.41
C TRP A 46 -14.71 -3.76 5.74
N SER A 47 -13.66 -4.04 6.50
CA SER A 47 -12.41 -4.59 6.00
C SER A 47 -12.07 -5.92 6.67
N GLN A 48 -11.31 -6.75 5.98
CA GLN A 48 -10.85 -8.06 6.44
C GLN A 48 -9.54 -8.44 5.77
N ALA A 49 -8.74 -9.24 6.48
CA ALA A 49 -7.50 -9.81 5.98
C ALA A 49 -7.33 -11.24 6.49
N THR A 50 -6.71 -12.08 5.67
CA THR A 50 -6.23 -13.40 6.08
C THR A 50 -4.73 -13.44 5.90
N THR A 51 -4.01 -13.92 6.90
CA THR A 51 -2.57 -14.16 6.81
C THR A 51 -2.22 -15.64 6.95
N ASP A 52 -1.14 -16.04 6.30
CA ASP A 52 -0.47 -17.32 6.50
C ASP A 52 1.04 -17.07 6.54
N SER A 53 1.60 -17.06 7.75
CA SER A 53 3.00 -16.71 8.00
C SER A 53 3.39 -15.35 7.38
N ASN A 54 4.00 -15.35 6.20
CA ASN A 54 4.48 -14.17 5.47
C ASN A 54 3.56 -13.75 4.30
N SER A 55 2.40 -14.40 4.15
CA SER A 55 1.44 -14.11 3.08
C SER A 55 0.24 -13.34 3.63
N LEU A 56 -0.22 -12.35 2.86
CA LEU A 56 -1.43 -11.58 3.12
C LEU A 56 -2.39 -11.74 1.93
N ALA A 57 -3.63 -12.12 2.21
CA ALA A 57 -4.70 -12.23 1.23
C ALA A 57 -5.93 -11.44 1.69
N TYR A 58 -6.60 -10.80 0.73
CA TYR A 58 -7.81 -10.03 0.95
C TYR A 58 -8.68 -10.06 -0.30
N ASP A 59 -9.96 -9.75 -0.15
CA ASP A 59 -10.90 -9.62 -1.27
C ASP A 59 -11.03 -8.14 -1.70
N TYR A 60 -11.98 -7.79 -2.56
CA TYR A 60 -12.21 -6.41 -2.98
C TYR A 60 -12.61 -5.49 -1.82
N ASN A 61 -12.32 -4.19 -1.97
CA ASN A 61 -12.75 -3.10 -1.08
C ASN A 61 -12.28 -3.22 0.37
N ASN A 62 -11.01 -3.57 0.56
CA ASN A 62 -10.36 -3.62 1.87
C ASN A 62 -9.30 -2.52 2.01
N ARG A 63 -9.07 -2.06 3.25
CA ARG A 63 -7.89 -1.28 3.64
C ARG A 63 -7.39 -1.78 4.98
N MET A 64 -6.09 -1.87 5.10
CA MET A 64 -5.41 -2.38 6.28
C MET A 64 -4.06 -1.71 6.43
N TYR A 65 -3.53 -1.76 7.63
CA TYR A 65 -2.24 -1.17 7.99
C TYR A 65 -1.41 -2.23 8.73
N LEU A 66 -0.10 -2.08 8.67
CA LEU A 66 0.80 -2.89 9.49
C LEU A 66 1.03 -2.19 10.82
N SER A 67 0.92 -2.93 11.93
CA SER A 67 1.14 -2.45 13.29
C SER A 67 2.19 -3.28 14.01
N THR A 68 2.93 -2.64 14.91
CA THR A 68 3.89 -3.29 15.81
C THR A 68 3.23 -3.91 17.04
N VAL A 69 1.92 -3.69 17.22
CA VAL A 69 1.13 -4.24 18.32
C VAL A 69 -0.17 -4.83 17.81
N ASN A 70 -0.70 -5.83 18.51
CA ASN A 70 -1.99 -6.43 18.23
C ASN A 70 -3.15 -5.54 18.73
N ALA A 71 -3.28 -4.33 18.18
CA ALA A 71 -4.31 -3.36 18.51
C ALA A 71 -4.38 -2.25 17.46
N VAL A 72 -5.57 -1.62 17.34
CA VAL A 72 -5.72 -0.34 16.65
C VAL A 72 -5.14 0.76 17.53
N ASP A 73 -3.88 1.11 17.26
CA ASP A 73 -3.18 2.25 17.85
C ASP A 73 -2.44 3.00 16.72
N PRO A 74 -2.89 4.20 16.33
CA PRO A 74 -2.31 4.94 15.20
C PRO A 74 -0.85 5.37 15.44
N TYR A 75 -0.38 5.35 16.69
CA TYR A 75 1.01 5.65 17.05
C TYR A 75 1.90 4.40 17.09
N LYS A 76 1.33 3.21 16.87
CA LYS A 76 2.05 1.93 16.79
C LYS A 76 2.05 1.29 15.39
N LEU A 77 1.48 1.99 14.41
CA LEU A 77 1.62 1.63 13.01
C LEU A 77 3.10 1.52 12.62
N TYR A 78 3.41 0.53 11.80
CA TYR A 78 4.75 0.22 11.34
C TYR A 78 5.22 1.30 10.35
N LYS A 79 6.33 1.97 10.69
CA LYS A 79 6.89 3.10 9.94
C LYS A 79 8.38 2.85 9.69
N PRO A 80 8.73 1.95 8.75
CA PRO A 80 10.12 1.70 8.42
C PRO A 80 10.73 2.96 7.80
N ASN A 81 11.98 3.26 8.15
CA ASN A 81 12.74 4.25 7.41
C ASN A 81 13.29 3.59 6.14
N LEU A 82 12.74 3.98 4.98
CA LEU A 82 13.12 3.40 3.70
C LEU A 82 14.25 4.16 3.00
N LEU A 83 14.65 5.34 3.51
CA LEU A 83 15.69 6.17 2.88
C LEU A 83 17.04 5.44 2.80
N GLY A 84 17.60 5.30 1.60
CA GLY A 84 18.81 4.53 1.35
C GLY A 84 18.61 3.01 1.41
N GLY A 85 17.38 2.55 1.62
CA GLY A 85 16.99 1.16 1.76
C GLY A 85 16.06 0.70 0.64
N SER A 86 15.33 -0.39 0.91
CA SER A 86 14.42 -0.99 -0.05
C SER A 86 13.30 -1.77 0.63
N ILE A 87 12.19 -1.94 -0.07
CA ILE A 87 11.14 -2.91 0.26
C ILE A 87 10.99 -3.88 -0.91
N SER A 88 10.76 -5.16 -0.61
CA SER A 88 10.50 -6.18 -1.61
C SER A 88 9.39 -7.12 -1.19
N PHE A 89 8.58 -7.54 -2.15
CA PHE A 89 7.47 -8.46 -1.91
C PHE A 89 7.15 -9.26 -3.18
N THR A 90 6.45 -10.37 -3.01
CA THR A 90 5.84 -11.12 -4.11
C THR A 90 4.35 -10.77 -4.15
N VAL A 91 3.81 -10.55 -5.34
CA VAL A 91 2.40 -10.24 -5.55
C VAL A 91 1.79 -11.18 -6.59
N ASP A 92 0.54 -11.58 -6.34
CA ASP A 92 -0.30 -12.30 -7.31
C ASP A 92 -1.46 -11.38 -7.73
N LEU A 93 -1.42 -10.89 -8.98
CA LEU A 93 -2.45 -10.04 -9.56
C LEU A 93 -3.38 -10.79 -10.51
N SER A 94 -3.29 -12.11 -10.61
CA SER A 94 -4.02 -12.93 -11.60
C SER A 94 -5.54 -12.70 -11.60
N LYS A 95 -6.08 -12.35 -10.42
CA LYS A 95 -7.50 -12.06 -10.17
C LYS A 95 -7.88 -10.57 -10.24
N SER A 96 -6.92 -9.66 -10.26
CA SER A 96 -7.16 -8.20 -10.36
C SER A 96 -7.30 -7.80 -11.83
N GLY A 97 -8.55 -7.64 -12.27
CA GLY A 97 -8.90 -7.24 -13.65
C GLY A 97 -8.92 -5.74 -13.89
N CYS A 98 -9.39 -5.32 -15.07
CA CYS A 98 -9.56 -3.92 -15.40
C CYS A 98 -10.53 -3.22 -14.43
N GLY A 99 -10.19 -1.98 -14.06
CA GLY A 99 -10.97 -1.18 -13.11
C GLY A 99 -10.77 -1.55 -11.64
N CYS A 100 -9.99 -2.59 -11.35
CA CYS A 100 -9.52 -2.90 -10.00
C CYS A 100 -8.12 -2.30 -9.80
N VAL A 101 -7.82 -1.87 -8.57
CA VAL A 101 -6.47 -1.45 -8.15
C VAL A 101 -6.16 -2.17 -6.85
N SER A 102 -5.11 -2.99 -6.87
CA SER A 102 -4.45 -3.52 -5.69
C SER A 102 -3.30 -2.60 -5.34
N ALA A 103 -3.34 -2.01 -4.15
CA ALA A 103 -2.37 -0.99 -3.74
C ALA A 103 -1.52 -1.44 -2.56
N LEU A 104 -0.21 -1.17 -2.64
CA LEU A 104 0.70 -1.12 -1.50
C LEU A 104 1.38 0.23 -1.52
N TYR A 105 1.25 0.99 -0.45
CA TYR A 105 1.69 2.37 -0.38
C TYR A 105 2.09 2.73 1.05
N ALA A 106 2.90 3.77 1.19
CA ALA A 106 3.32 4.33 2.47
C ALA A 106 2.75 5.74 2.61
N ILE A 107 2.17 6.03 3.77
CA ILE A 107 1.61 7.34 4.11
C ILE A 107 2.12 7.78 5.48
N LEU A 108 2.30 9.09 5.66
CA LEU A 108 2.79 9.65 6.91
C LEU A 108 1.65 9.83 7.94
N MET A 109 1.01 8.72 8.31
CA MET A 109 0.07 8.65 9.42
C MET A 109 0.80 8.76 10.78
N PRO A 110 0.12 9.18 11.86
CA PRO A 110 -1.26 9.67 11.88
C PRO A 110 -1.38 11.12 11.38
N ALA A 111 -2.55 11.47 10.85
CA ALA A 111 -2.95 12.88 10.76
C ALA A 111 -3.34 13.44 12.13
N GLU A 112 -2.68 14.52 12.54
CA GLU A 112 -2.85 15.13 13.87
C GLU A 112 -4.23 15.79 14.07
N ASP A 113 -4.85 16.23 12.98
CA ASP A 113 -6.17 16.85 12.93
C ASP A 113 -7.32 15.87 12.64
N ASN A 114 -7.02 14.59 12.41
CA ASN A 114 -8.02 13.56 12.24
C ASN A 114 -8.44 12.98 13.61
N TYR A 115 -9.55 13.48 14.16
CA TYR A 115 -10.07 13.04 15.47
C TYR A 115 -11.20 12.02 15.37
N ASN A 116 -11.74 11.79 14.17
CA ASN A 116 -12.94 10.97 13.97
C ASN A 116 -12.63 9.58 13.42
N ASP A 117 -11.43 9.39 12.86
CA ASP A 117 -10.94 8.09 12.42
C ASP A 117 -10.01 7.48 13.48
N PRO A 118 -10.29 6.27 14.00
CA PRO A 118 -9.41 5.60 14.96
C PRO A 118 -8.01 5.31 14.43
N PHE A 119 -7.83 5.19 13.11
CA PHE A 119 -6.53 5.04 12.46
C PHE A 119 -5.86 6.38 12.16
N LYS A 120 -6.62 7.49 12.20
CA LYS A 120 -6.16 8.82 11.81
C LYS A 120 -5.59 8.83 10.38
N TYR A 121 -6.30 8.21 9.44
CA TYR A 121 -5.88 8.12 8.05
C TYR A 121 -5.74 9.49 7.40
N CYS A 122 -4.83 9.54 6.43
CA CYS A 122 -4.59 10.66 5.52
C CYS A 122 -3.91 10.12 4.26
N ASP A 123 -3.98 10.87 3.18
CA ASP A 123 -3.21 10.61 1.96
C ASP A 123 -3.00 11.92 1.17
N ALA A 124 -2.28 11.86 0.05
CA ALA A 124 -2.05 13.05 -0.77
C ALA A 124 -3.30 13.46 -1.56
N ASN A 125 -4.31 12.59 -1.66
CA ASN A 125 -5.58 12.86 -2.31
C ASN A 125 -6.65 13.48 -1.40
N GLN A 126 -6.34 13.67 -0.11
CA GLN A 126 -7.26 14.15 0.92
C GLN A 126 -8.45 13.21 1.18
N VAL A 127 -8.32 11.91 0.94
CA VAL A 127 -9.38 10.97 1.27
C VAL A 127 -9.55 10.93 2.79
N GLY A 128 -10.79 11.06 3.25
CA GLY A 128 -11.08 11.22 4.68
C GLY A 128 -10.88 12.64 5.21
N GLY A 129 -10.48 13.60 4.36
CA GLY A 129 -10.42 15.03 4.70
C GLY A 129 -9.05 15.54 5.15
N HIS A 130 -8.05 14.66 5.26
CA HIS A 130 -6.75 14.99 5.84
C HIS A 130 -5.60 14.65 4.88
N PHE A 131 -4.65 15.57 4.76
CA PHE A 131 -3.48 15.42 3.89
C PHE A 131 -2.29 14.83 4.65
N CYS A 132 -1.51 14.00 3.98
CA CYS A 132 -0.13 13.69 4.37
C CYS A 132 0.69 13.17 3.18
N PRO A 133 2.04 13.23 3.26
CA PRO A 133 2.91 12.66 2.23
C PRO A 133 2.60 11.19 1.97
N GLU A 134 2.63 10.82 0.71
CA GLU A 134 2.26 9.50 0.21
C GLU A 134 3.31 9.00 -0.79
N PHE A 135 3.58 7.70 -0.75
CA PHE A 135 4.42 7.03 -1.71
C PHE A 135 3.75 5.73 -2.13
N ASP A 136 3.25 5.73 -3.36
CA ASP A 136 2.63 4.57 -3.98
C ASP A 136 3.72 3.64 -4.48
N ILE A 137 3.99 2.60 -3.70
CA ILE A 137 4.99 1.58 -4.05
C ILE A 137 4.44 0.73 -5.21
N MET A 138 3.14 0.43 -5.18
CA MET A 138 2.43 -0.28 -6.23
C MET A 138 0.97 0.16 -6.25
N GLU A 139 0.51 0.68 -7.37
CA GLU A 139 -0.90 0.70 -7.79
C GLU A 139 -1.02 -0.17 -9.05
N ALA A 140 -1.63 -1.35 -8.93
CA ALA A 140 -1.55 -2.33 -10.01
C ALA A 140 -2.79 -3.21 -10.16
N ASN A 141 -2.90 -3.77 -11.36
CA ASN A 141 -3.70 -4.93 -11.69
C ASN A 141 -2.94 -5.77 -12.72
N LYS A 142 -3.54 -6.83 -13.26
CA LYS A 142 -2.81 -7.72 -14.19
C LYS A 142 -2.39 -7.06 -15.51
N TYR A 143 -2.85 -5.85 -15.82
CA TYR A 143 -2.58 -5.14 -17.07
C TYR A 143 -1.70 -3.90 -16.90
N ALA A 144 -1.60 -3.35 -15.69
CA ALA A 144 -0.89 -2.11 -15.42
C ALA A 144 -0.25 -2.16 -14.03
N PHE A 145 0.88 -1.47 -13.90
CA PHE A 145 1.59 -1.30 -12.64
C PHE A 145 2.19 0.10 -12.65
N ARG A 146 1.97 0.84 -11.57
CA ARG A 146 2.51 2.19 -11.39
C ARG A 146 3.08 2.33 -9.97
N SER A 147 4.21 3.02 -9.87
CA SER A 147 4.74 3.54 -8.60
C SER A 147 4.81 5.06 -8.72
N THR A 148 4.40 5.80 -7.69
CA THR A 148 4.31 7.27 -7.72
C THR A 148 4.69 7.90 -6.38
N GLY A 149 5.48 8.98 -6.40
CA GLY A 149 5.76 9.77 -5.20
C GLY A 149 4.84 10.99 -5.10
N HIS A 150 4.22 11.21 -3.94
CA HIS A 150 3.33 12.34 -3.69
C HIS A 150 3.87 13.19 -2.52
N LYS A 151 4.49 14.32 -2.86
CA LYS A 151 4.98 15.27 -1.87
C LYS A 151 3.85 16.15 -1.34
N CYS A 152 4.02 16.63 -0.12
CA CYS A 152 3.20 17.71 0.42
C CYS A 152 4.04 18.96 0.68
N ASP A 153 3.37 20.09 0.79
CA ASP A 153 3.99 21.30 1.31
C ASP A 153 4.46 21.08 2.76
N GLN A 154 5.30 21.97 3.28
CA GLN A 154 5.72 21.87 4.67
C GLN A 154 4.49 21.95 5.59
N PRO A 155 4.38 21.05 6.60
CA PRO A 155 3.27 21.11 7.53
C PRO A 155 3.39 22.37 8.41
N ASN A 156 2.26 22.81 8.94
CA ASN A 156 2.26 23.91 9.91
C ASN A 156 2.87 23.47 11.26
N ALA A 157 2.93 24.40 12.23
CA ALA A 157 3.54 24.14 13.54
C ALA A 157 2.87 23.01 14.35
N ALA A 158 1.64 22.61 13.99
CA ALA A 158 0.91 21.51 14.60
C ALA A 158 1.08 20.18 13.83
N GLY A 159 1.91 20.13 12.78
CA GLY A 159 2.12 18.93 11.96
C GLY A 159 1.03 18.69 10.91
N ILE A 160 0.14 19.65 10.68
CA ILE A 160 -0.98 19.52 9.74
C ILE A 160 -0.54 19.99 8.35
N TYR A 161 -0.84 19.19 7.32
CA TYR A 161 -0.57 19.49 5.92
C TYR A 161 -1.79 20.18 5.28
N ASP A 162 -1.56 21.29 4.58
CA ASP A 162 -2.63 22.04 3.93
C ASP A 162 -2.84 21.65 2.45
N ASN A 163 -1.83 21.06 1.82
CA ASN A 163 -1.85 20.70 0.40
C ASN A 163 -0.78 19.65 0.04
N CYS A 164 -1.13 18.78 -0.91
CA CYS A 164 -0.23 17.78 -1.48
C CYS A 164 -0.34 17.72 -3.00
N ASP A 165 0.71 17.19 -3.64
CA ASP A 165 0.72 16.91 -5.06
C ASP A 165 -0.15 15.69 -5.38
N ARG A 166 -1.39 15.95 -5.81
CA ARG A 166 -2.36 14.91 -6.19
C ARG A 166 -2.02 14.22 -7.50
N GLY A 167 -1.28 14.89 -8.38
CA GLY A 167 -0.85 14.31 -9.66
C GLY A 167 0.33 13.35 -9.50
N GLY A 168 1.09 13.53 -8.42
CA GLY A 168 2.29 12.78 -8.15
C GLY A 168 3.46 13.16 -9.06
N GLN A 169 4.65 12.75 -8.65
CA GLN A 169 5.91 13.02 -9.37
C GLN A 169 6.79 11.77 -9.37
N CYS A 170 7.81 11.82 -10.23
CA CYS A 170 8.84 10.78 -10.33
C CYS A 170 8.27 9.38 -10.60
N HIS A 171 7.16 9.27 -11.32
CA HIS A 171 6.46 8.01 -11.51
C HIS A 171 7.25 7.01 -12.37
N PHE A 172 6.99 5.74 -12.11
CA PHE A 172 7.30 4.62 -13.00
C PHE A 172 5.97 3.99 -13.42
N ASP A 173 5.74 3.83 -14.72
CA ASP A 173 4.53 3.23 -15.27
C ASP A 173 4.89 2.24 -16.38
N VAL A 174 4.51 0.97 -16.21
CA VAL A 174 4.83 -0.08 -17.19
C VAL A 174 4.23 0.16 -18.58
N LEU A 175 3.18 0.96 -18.68
CA LEU A 175 2.56 1.31 -19.96
C LEU A 175 3.29 2.46 -20.67
N GLU A 176 4.04 3.28 -19.94
CA GLU A 176 4.82 4.41 -20.48
C GLU A 176 6.30 4.06 -20.65
N ASP A 177 6.87 3.29 -19.70
CA ASP A 177 8.30 3.11 -19.52
C ASP A 177 8.82 1.74 -19.99
N MET A 178 7.95 0.76 -20.24
CA MET A 178 8.32 -0.59 -20.67
C MET A 178 7.80 -0.93 -22.07
N SER A 179 8.33 -2.01 -22.67
CA SER A 179 7.82 -2.51 -23.94
C SER A 179 6.46 -3.20 -23.74
N ALA A 180 5.60 -3.15 -24.75
CA ALA A 180 4.23 -3.68 -24.66
C ALA A 180 4.13 -5.16 -24.27
N MET A 181 5.18 -5.97 -24.43
CA MET A 181 5.22 -7.40 -24.06
C MET A 181 5.99 -7.66 -22.77
N ASP A 182 6.44 -6.62 -22.05
CA ASP A 182 7.21 -6.81 -20.83
C ASP A 182 6.32 -7.15 -19.63
N PHE A 183 5.10 -6.61 -19.55
CA PHE A 183 4.20 -6.82 -18.43
C PHE A 183 2.76 -7.02 -18.91
N GLY A 184 2.13 -8.14 -18.50
CA GLY A 184 0.73 -8.39 -18.82
C GLY A 184 0.31 -9.85 -18.67
N PRO A 185 -0.97 -10.17 -18.93
CA PRO A 185 -1.48 -11.51 -18.66
C PRO A 185 -1.24 -12.44 -19.85
N GLY A 186 -0.59 -13.57 -19.57
CA GLY A 186 -0.40 -14.66 -20.50
C GLY A 186 1.08 -14.99 -20.74
N PRO A 187 1.37 -16.20 -21.25
CA PRO A 187 2.73 -16.74 -21.35
C PRO A 187 3.63 -16.02 -22.39
N LEU A 188 3.08 -15.08 -23.17
CA LEU A 188 3.86 -14.29 -24.12
C LEU A 188 4.51 -13.06 -23.47
N TYR A 189 4.04 -12.65 -22.29
CA TYR A 189 4.64 -11.53 -21.56
C TYR A 189 5.88 -11.96 -20.79
N LYS A 190 6.88 -11.10 -20.74
CA LYS A 190 8.11 -11.31 -19.97
C LYS A 190 7.80 -11.46 -18.48
N ILE A 191 6.94 -10.60 -17.95
CA ILE A 191 6.28 -10.75 -16.65
C ILE A 191 4.84 -11.18 -16.92
N ASN A 192 4.56 -12.47 -16.78
CA ASN A 192 3.22 -13.02 -16.93
C ASN A 192 2.43 -12.85 -15.62
N THR A 193 1.49 -11.90 -15.62
CA THR A 193 0.67 -11.53 -14.46
C THR A 193 -0.46 -12.54 -14.14
N GLU A 194 -0.59 -13.62 -14.91
CA GLU A 194 -1.40 -14.79 -14.51
C GLU A 194 -0.71 -15.63 -13.42
N ASN A 195 0.56 -15.34 -13.11
CA ASN A 195 1.33 -15.98 -12.05
C ASN A 195 1.92 -14.92 -11.11
N PRO A 196 2.30 -15.30 -9.88
CA PRO A 196 3.01 -14.40 -8.98
C PRO A 196 4.33 -13.88 -9.57
N PHE A 197 4.70 -12.66 -9.18
CA PHE A 197 5.97 -12.03 -9.55
C PHE A 197 6.51 -11.20 -8.38
N ASN A 198 7.80 -10.89 -8.41
CA ASN A 198 8.47 -10.10 -7.38
C ASN A 198 8.52 -8.63 -7.77
N VAL A 199 8.37 -7.77 -6.77
CA VAL A 199 8.55 -6.33 -6.86
C VAL A 199 9.59 -5.92 -5.82
N GLY A 200 10.58 -5.16 -6.24
CA GLY A 200 11.54 -4.48 -5.38
C GLY A 200 11.50 -2.99 -5.63
N GLN A 201 11.34 -2.20 -4.57
CA GLN A 201 11.41 -0.73 -4.61
C GLN A 201 12.63 -0.29 -3.80
N TYR A 202 13.53 0.45 -4.44
CA TYR A 202 14.77 0.94 -3.85
C TYR A 202 14.72 2.46 -3.78
N PHE A 203 14.97 3.02 -2.60
CA PHE A 203 14.90 4.46 -2.35
C PHE A 203 16.31 5.02 -2.24
N GLU A 204 16.68 5.82 -3.22
CA GLU A 204 18.03 6.37 -3.36
C GLU A 204 18.25 7.53 -2.38
N GLU A 205 19.45 7.58 -1.82
CA GLU A 205 19.86 8.57 -0.84
C GLU A 205 21.25 9.13 -1.18
N ASP A 206 21.41 10.45 -1.05
CA ASP A 206 22.69 11.14 -1.04
C ASP A 206 22.72 12.18 0.09
N ASN A 207 23.70 12.07 0.98
CA ASN A 207 23.91 12.97 2.13
C ASN A 207 22.67 13.17 3.04
N GLY A 208 21.93 12.11 3.30
CA GLY A 208 20.70 12.08 4.09
C GLY A 208 19.47 12.60 3.36
N VAL A 209 19.53 12.79 2.04
CA VAL A 209 18.46 13.35 1.22
C VAL A 209 17.99 12.33 0.21
N PHE A 210 16.68 12.19 0.07
CA PHE A 210 16.06 11.38 -0.97
C PHE A 210 16.34 11.96 -2.36
N THR A 211 16.91 11.16 -3.26
CA THR A 211 17.27 11.61 -4.63
C THR A 211 16.44 10.99 -5.73
N GLY A 212 15.78 9.86 -5.46
CA GLY A 212 15.03 9.12 -6.47
C GLY A 212 14.69 7.72 -5.99
N TYR A 213 14.09 6.95 -6.88
CA TYR A 213 13.81 5.54 -6.62
C TYR A 213 13.87 4.72 -7.89
N SER A 214 14.08 3.42 -7.74
CA SER A 214 13.95 2.47 -8.83
C SER A 214 13.03 1.33 -8.43
N THR A 215 12.19 0.92 -9.38
CA THR A 215 11.29 -0.22 -9.26
C THR A 215 11.79 -1.35 -10.14
N ILE A 216 11.94 -2.53 -9.55
CA ILE A 216 12.36 -3.74 -10.23
C ILE A 216 11.24 -4.76 -10.16
N ILE A 217 10.72 -5.18 -11.30
CA ILE A 217 9.74 -6.25 -11.43
C ILE A 217 10.45 -7.48 -11.99
N SER A 218 10.25 -8.66 -11.39
CA SER A 218 10.92 -9.88 -11.88
C SER A 218 10.08 -11.15 -11.72
N GLN A 219 10.30 -12.12 -12.62
CA GLN A 219 9.65 -13.43 -12.61
C GLN A 219 10.60 -14.49 -13.16
N GLY A 220 11.07 -15.39 -12.29
CA GLY A 220 12.11 -16.36 -12.66
C GLY A 220 13.42 -15.66 -13.05
N THR A 221 13.90 -15.87 -14.27
CA THR A 221 15.09 -15.17 -14.80
C THR A 221 14.77 -13.85 -15.50
N ASN A 222 13.49 -13.49 -15.60
CA ASN A 222 13.05 -12.27 -16.26
C ASN A 222 13.06 -11.11 -15.27
N GLN A 223 13.60 -9.97 -15.68
CA GLN A 223 13.66 -8.70 -14.97
C GLN A 223 13.50 -7.58 -15.99
#